data_AF-A0AAN1KP32-F1
#
_entry.id   AF-A0AAN1KP32-F1
#
_cell.length_a   1.000
_cell.length_b   1.000
_cell.length_c   1.000
_cell.angle_alpha   90.00
_cell.angle_beta   90.00
_cell.angle_gamma   90.00
#
_symmetry.space_group_name_H-M   'P 1'
#
loop_
_entity.id
_entity.type
_entity.pdbx_description
1 polymer ?
#
loop_
_entity_poly.entity_id
_entity_poly.type
_entity_poly.pdbx_seq_one_letter_code
_entity_poly.pdbx_strand_id
1 'polypeptide(L)'
;MLDYLDEETVIWEQNPKKKLSEVSSDKPAVFRTPDAGQMEFLKHFDKSENQLINISAELLAVTLKIDSIPEPDDIAELREQLVARISDLKDKGSHLNYPVAVIDKLCFLFAVVLDEFIVYTDWGEKRGWENKTLLSELFGMRNGGELFFSVADKAARQPNKMIDLIEIIYLFLSIGFKGQYHSQGSEQLKRFIHQLEQILSQYRQSTRIHCQTRVTHPKVRRPSRKKRYAVISLLFATLIGSTLALTYFWYSKTLPQRSRDFTYLPDFSQRYILSGQVNDIVFISSDSDLSSPPIRGSRVEAQQSPRVAASPINSDSKLWLVQLATFSNEQNAQLFIERLSASKYEPRVDSYKQYFRVVVDVDDRSQAIETQKWLKDNQNIDSIVIKTNKQQ
;
A
#
# COMPACT_ATOMS: atom_id res chain seq x y z
N MET A 1 49.77 -41.39 21.51
CA MET A 1 49.21 -41.62 22.86
C MET A 1 48.23 -40.47 23.08
N LEU A 2 47.10 -40.49 22.38
CA LEU A 2 45.76 -40.79 22.93
C LEU A 2 45.43 -39.84 24.08
N ASP A 3 45.16 -38.59 23.70
CA ASP A 3 44.53 -37.59 24.56
C ASP A 3 43.03 -37.94 24.58
N TYR A 4 42.65 -38.58 25.68
CA TYR A 4 41.37 -39.24 25.89
C TYR A 4 40.27 -38.19 26.12
N LEU A 5 39.02 -38.62 25.91
CA LEU A 5 37.82 -37.82 26.06
C LEU A 5 37.66 -37.29 27.50
N ASP A 6 38.02 -36.04 27.75
CA ASP A 6 37.70 -35.33 28.99
C ASP A 6 36.93 -34.03 28.67
N GLU A 7 35.61 -34.16 28.43
CA GLU A 7 34.66 -33.11 28.79
C GLU A 7 33.38 -33.79 29.30
N GLU A 8 33.01 -33.43 30.52
CA GLU A 8 31.93 -33.98 31.35
C GLU A 8 30.70 -34.43 30.53
N THR A 9 30.57 -35.74 30.38
CA THR A 9 29.33 -36.35 29.92
C THR A 9 28.37 -36.30 31.09
N VAL A 10 27.46 -35.33 31.11
CA VAL A 10 26.33 -35.31 32.06
C VAL A 10 25.47 -36.53 31.75
N ILE A 11 25.68 -37.60 32.50
CA ILE A 11 24.89 -38.82 32.44
C ILE A 11 23.48 -38.47 32.94
N TRP A 12 22.49 -38.70 32.09
CA TRP A 12 21.09 -38.46 32.37
C TRP A 12 20.56 -39.62 33.22
N GLU A 13 20.28 -39.41 34.51
CA GLU A 13 19.51 -40.37 35.31
C GLU A 13 18.01 -40.19 35.01
N GLN A 14 17.46 -41.11 34.23
CA GLN A 14 16.00 -41.28 34.15
C GLN A 14 15.49 -41.74 35.50
N ASN A 15 14.61 -40.96 36.13
CA ASN A 15 13.77 -41.47 37.22
C ASN A 15 12.60 -42.26 36.58
N PRO A 16 12.59 -43.60 36.62
CA PRO A 16 11.60 -44.37 35.91
C PRO A 16 10.41 -44.60 36.85
N LYS A 17 9.38 -43.76 36.73
CA LYS A 17 7.94 -44.07 36.95
C LYS A 17 7.13 -42.79 37.15
N LYS A 18 6.54 -42.29 36.08
CA LYS A 18 5.19 -41.72 36.13
C LYS A 18 4.40 -42.35 34.99
N LYS A 19 3.69 -43.43 35.32
CA LYS A 19 2.83 -44.17 34.40
C LYS A 19 1.75 -43.21 33.91
N LEU A 20 1.79 -42.82 32.64
CA LEU A 20 0.74 -42.03 32.00
C LEU A 20 -0.56 -42.84 32.04
N SER A 21 -1.54 -42.34 32.78
CA SER A 21 -2.93 -42.74 32.64
C SER A 21 -3.41 -42.32 31.24
N GLU A 22 -4.02 -43.25 30.51
CA GLU A 22 -4.73 -43.00 29.26
C GLU A 22 -5.67 -41.79 29.42
N VAL A 23 -5.31 -40.67 28.79
CA VAL A 23 -6.20 -39.51 28.70
C VAL A 23 -7.04 -39.69 27.44
N SER A 24 -8.31 -39.95 27.66
CA SER A 24 -9.38 -39.98 26.67
C SER A 24 -9.40 -38.70 25.83
N SER A 25 -9.43 -38.89 24.52
CA SER A 25 -9.65 -37.91 23.46
C SER A 25 -10.91 -37.08 23.68
N ASP A 26 -10.77 -35.76 23.82
CA ASP A 26 -11.73 -34.73 23.33
C ASP A 26 -11.32 -33.31 23.81
N LYS A 27 -10.12 -32.87 23.42
CA LYS A 27 -9.74 -31.45 23.48
C LYS A 27 -9.14 -31.04 22.14
N PRO A 28 -9.47 -29.85 21.61
CA PRO A 28 -8.87 -29.39 20.35
C PRO A 28 -7.36 -29.24 20.56
N ALA A 29 -6.59 -30.07 19.86
CA ALA A 29 -5.14 -30.06 19.95
C ALA A 29 -4.60 -28.68 19.53
N VAL A 30 -3.71 -28.12 20.35
CA VAL A 30 -2.98 -26.86 20.13
C VAL A 30 -2.25 -26.85 18.77
N PHE A 31 -1.91 -28.03 18.26
CA PHE A 31 -1.53 -28.24 16.88
C PHE A 31 -2.79 -28.51 16.03
N ARG A 32 -3.06 -27.65 15.03
CA ARG A 32 -3.52 -28.21 13.74
C ARG A 32 -2.36 -29.07 13.25
N THR A 33 -2.37 -30.32 13.66
CA THR A 33 -1.42 -31.32 13.20
C THR A 33 -1.40 -31.20 11.66
N PRO A 34 -0.21 -31.30 11.01
CA PRO A 34 -0.25 -31.77 9.62
C PRO A 34 -1.20 -32.97 9.60
N ASP A 35 -2.14 -33.04 8.65
CA ASP A 35 -3.18 -34.08 8.58
C ASP A 35 -2.62 -35.40 9.11
N ALA A 36 -3.33 -36.13 9.98
CA ALA A 36 -2.75 -37.27 10.70
C ALA A 36 -1.93 -38.23 9.80
N GLY A 37 -2.34 -38.41 8.53
CA GLY A 37 -1.59 -39.16 7.52
C GLY A 37 -0.23 -38.55 7.09
N GLN A 38 -0.08 -37.22 7.06
CA GLN A 38 1.22 -36.55 6.87
C GLN A 38 2.17 -36.84 8.04
N MET A 39 1.67 -36.82 9.28
CA MET A 39 2.52 -37.14 10.43
C MET A 39 2.93 -38.61 10.46
N GLU A 40 2.02 -39.50 10.08
CA GLU A 40 2.30 -40.93 9.94
C GLU A 40 3.32 -41.23 8.84
N PHE A 41 3.27 -40.48 7.73
CA PHE A 41 4.29 -40.52 6.70
C PHE A 41 5.66 -40.08 7.23
N LEU A 42 5.71 -38.99 8.02
CA LEU A 42 6.97 -38.49 8.58
C LEU A 42 7.59 -39.43 9.61
N LYS A 43 6.77 -40.20 10.35
CA LYS A 43 7.27 -41.23 11.28
C LYS A 43 8.06 -42.34 10.59
N HIS A 44 7.74 -42.64 9.34
CA HIS A 44 8.39 -43.68 8.54
C HIS A 44 9.26 -43.09 7.43
N PHE A 45 9.74 -41.85 7.61
CA PHE A 45 10.53 -41.18 6.59
C PHE A 45 11.94 -41.79 6.51
N ASP A 46 12.26 -42.45 5.39
CA ASP A 46 13.55 -43.09 5.13
C ASP A 46 14.14 -42.71 3.77
N LYS A 47 13.94 -41.45 3.35
CA LYS A 47 14.34 -41.00 1.99
C LYS A 47 15.67 -40.27 1.94
N SER A 48 16.12 -39.71 3.06
CA SER A 48 17.41 -39.02 3.07
C SER A 48 18.52 -40.02 3.34
N GLU A 49 19.69 -39.77 2.75
CA GLU A 49 20.89 -40.56 3.03
C GLU A 49 21.39 -40.37 4.47
N ASN A 50 20.93 -39.32 5.16
CA ASN A 50 21.28 -39.01 6.54
C ASN A 50 20.26 -39.61 7.51
N GLN A 51 20.66 -40.62 8.27
CA GLN A 51 19.75 -41.26 9.22
C GLN A 51 19.27 -40.30 10.33
N LEU A 52 20.10 -39.31 10.71
CA LEU A 52 19.71 -38.30 11.70
C LEU A 52 18.59 -37.38 11.17
N ILE A 53 18.58 -37.07 9.87
CA ILE A 53 17.47 -36.34 9.23
C ILE A 53 16.22 -37.22 9.21
N ASN A 54 16.37 -38.51 8.90
CA ASN A 54 15.25 -39.45 8.83
C ASN A 54 14.50 -39.54 10.17
N ILE A 55 15.21 -39.76 11.28
CA ILE A 55 14.57 -39.85 12.62
C ILE A 55 14.00 -38.50 13.10
N SER A 56 14.56 -37.39 12.62
CA SER A 56 14.17 -36.05 13.07
C SER A 56 13.12 -35.37 12.19
N ALA A 57 12.66 -36.03 11.12
CA ALA A 57 11.71 -35.46 10.16
C ALA A 57 10.44 -34.91 10.81
N GLU A 58 9.89 -35.60 11.80
CA GLU A 58 8.72 -35.15 12.57
C GLU A 58 9.02 -33.87 13.36
N LEU A 59 10.14 -33.82 14.07
CA LEU A 59 10.53 -32.66 14.86
C LEU A 59 10.91 -31.46 13.99
N LEU A 60 11.59 -31.69 12.87
CA LEU A 60 11.90 -30.67 11.86
C LEU A 60 10.63 -30.05 11.28
N ALA A 61 9.60 -30.85 11.00
CA ALA A 61 8.32 -30.34 10.53
C ALA A 61 7.64 -29.44 11.58
N VAL A 62 7.76 -29.79 12.87
CA VAL A 62 7.29 -28.94 13.98
C VAL A 62 8.09 -27.65 14.05
N THR A 63 9.43 -27.71 13.99
CA THR A 63 10.31 -26.54 14.00
C THR A 63 9.96 -25.56 12.88
N LEU A 64 9.69 -26.05 11.66
CA LEU A 64 9.31 -25.22 10.52
C LEU A 64 7.93 -24.58 10.65
N LYS A 65 7.02 -25.20 11.41
CA LYS A 65 5.65 -24.70 11.60
C LYS A 65 5.53 -23.72 12.76
N ILE A 66 6.53 -23.60 13.62
CA ILE A 66 6.41 -22.91 14.91
C ILE A 66 6.04 -21.43 14.78
N ASP A 67 6.56 -20.75 13.75
CA ASP A 67 6.26 -19.36 13.44
C ASP A 67 4.82 -19.14 12.95
N SER A 68 4.19 -20.20 12.42
CA SER A 68 2.79 -20.16 11.98
C SER A 68 1.80 -20.56 13.07
N ILE A 69 2.27 -20.89 14.28
CA ILE A 69 1.40 -21.33 15.38
C ILE A 69 0.73 -20.10 16.03
N PRO A 70 -0.61 -20.06 16.10
CA PRO A 70 -1.30 -19.03 16.86
C PRO A 70 -0.98 -19.16 18.35
N GLU A 71 -1.18 -18.09 19.11
CA GLU A 71 -0.92 -18.08 20.55
C GLU A 71 -1.60 -19.29 21.25
N PRO A 72 -0.82 -20.19 21.88
CA PRO A 72 -1.38 -21.38 22.52
C PRO A 72 -2.11 -21.02 23.82
N ASP A 73 -3.19 -21.73 24.12
CA ASP A 73 -3.94 -21.56 25.37
C ASP A 73 -3.05 -21.89 26.59
N ASP A 74 -2.45 -23.08 26.58
CA ASP A 74 -1.51 -23.55 27.62
C ASP A 74 -0.10 -23.80 27.05
N ILE A 75 0.87 -23.09 27.61
CA ILE A 75 2.28 -23.14 27.22
C ILE A 75 3.03 -24.23 27.96
N ALA A 76 2.55 -24.62 29.14
CA ALA A 76 3.10 -25.77 29.84
C ALA A 76 2.82 -27.04 29.04
N GLU A 77 1.61 -27.18 28.50
CA GLU A 77 1.25 -28.31 27.63
C GLU A 77 2.09 -28.33 26.35
N LEU A 78 2.26 -27.19 25.67
CA LEU A 78 3.14 -27.11 24.49
C LEU A 78 4.57 -27.56 24.82
N ARG A 79 5.10 -27.11 25.96
CA ARG A 79 6.45 -27.48 26.41
C ARG A 79 6.57 -28.98 26.68
N GLU A 80 5.60 -29.56 27.40
CA GLU A 80 5.57 -31.00 27.67
C GLU A 80 5.52 -31.80 26.37
N GLN A 81 4.73 -31.36 25.39
CA GLN A 81 4.67 -31.99 24.08
C GLN A 81 6.02 -31.92 23.35
N LEU A 82 6.70 -30.76 23.33
CA LEU A 82 8.02 -30.63 22.71
C LEU A 82 9.10 -31.47 23.41
N VAL A 83 9.10 -31.50 24.74
CA VAL A 83 9.98 -32.37 25.55
C VAL A 83 9.77 -33.84 25.20
N ALA A 84 8.50 -34.28 25.09
CA ALA A 84 8.17 -35.64 24.70
C ALA A 84 8.68 -35.97 23.28
N ARG A 85 8.59 -35.04 22.33
CA ARG A 85 9.15 -35.24 20.97
C ARG A 85 10.67 -35.34 20.97
N ILE A 86 11.37 -34.58 21.81
CA ILE A 86 12.84 -34.68 21.93
C ILE A 86 13.23 -36.01 22.59
N SER A 87 12.45 -36.49 23.56
CA SER A 87 12.67 -37.82 24.15
C SER A 87 12.43 -38.94 23.15
N ASP A 88 11.36 -38.87 22.35
CA ASP A 88 11.09 -39.81 21.26
C ASP A 88 12.20 -39.81 20.20
N LEU A 89 12.77 -38.64 19.88
CA LEU A 89 13.94 -38.53 19.01
C LEU A 89 15.15 -39.29 19.60
N LYS A 90 15.39 -39.14 20.91
CA LYS A 90 16.48 -39.83 21.60
C LYS A 90 16.28 -41.35 21.58
N ASP A 91 15.06 -41.80 21.83
CA ASP A 91 14.70 -43.22 21.78
C ASP A 91 14.90 -43.80 20.38
N LYS A 92 14.42 -43.11 19.33
CA LYS A 92 14.67 -43.48 17.93
C LYS A 92 16.17 -43.52 17.61
N GLY A 93 16.93 -42.54 18.09
CA GLY A 93 18.38 -42.47 17.92
C GLY A 93 19.14 -43.61 18.61
N SER A 94 18.61 -44.15 19.71
CA SER A 94 19.23 -45.28 20.44
C SER A 94 19.25 -46.58 19.63
N HIS A 95 18.36 -46.72 18.65
CA HIS A 95 18.28 -47.87 17.74
C HIS A 95 19.22 -47.76 16.53
N LEU A 96 19.84 -46.60 16.32
CA LEU A 96 20.77 -46.38 15.20
C LEU A 96 22.21 -46.70 15.59
N ASN A 97 23.07 -46.90 14.59
CA ASN A 97 24.49 -47.17 14.79
C ASN A 97 25.33 -45.88 14.95
N TYR A 98 24.91 -44.99 15.86
CA TYR A 98 25.66 -43.78 16.22
C TYR A 98 26.10 -43.84 17.69
N PRO A 99 27.23 -43.18 18.05
CA PRO A 99 27.58 -42.98 19.43
C PRO A 99 26.49 -42.18 20.16
N VAL A 100 26.15 -42.57 21.39
CA VAL A 100 25.14 -41.91 22.23
C VAL A 100 25.39 -40.40 22.33
N ALA A 101 26.65 -39.99 22.43
CA ALA A 101 27.05 -38.59 22.46
C ALA A 101 26.56 -37.79 21.23
N VAL A 102 26.51 -38.40 20.03
CA VAL A 102 26.02 -37.73 18.81
C VAL A 102 24.52 -37.49 18.91
N ILE A 103 23.77 -38.47 19.42
CA ILE A 103 22.32 -38.37 19.62
C ILE A 103 21.99 -37.32 20.70
N ASP A 104 22.77 -37.27 21.78
CA ASP A 104 22.60 -36.23 22.80
C ASP A 104 22.91 -34.83 22.26
N LYS A 105 23.94 -34.69 21.42
CA LYS A 105 24.21 -33.41 20.71
C LYS A 105 23.08 -33.06 19.74
N LEU A 106 22.51 -34.02 19.03
CA LEU A 106 21.34 -33.78 18.17
C LEU A 106 20.16 -33.24 18.97
N CYS A 107 19.81 -33.89 20.09
CA CYS A 107 18.73 -33.45 20.97
C CYS A 107 18.98 -32.05 21.55
N PHE A 108 20.24 -31.77 21.93
CA PHE A 108 20.67 -30.46 22.38
C PHE A 108 20.46 -29.39 21.30
N LEU A 109 20.90 -29.64 20.06
CA LEU A 109 20.73 -28.69 18.96
C LEU A 109 19.26 -28.39 18.68
N PHE A 110 18.38 -29.40 18.71
CA PHE A 110 16.94 -29.19 18.57
C PHE A 110 16.35 -28.31 19.68
N ALA A 111 16.72 -28.56 20.94
CA ALA A 111 16.26 -27.75 22.06
C ALA A 111 16.65 -26.27 21.87
N VAL A 112 17.92 -26.01 21.51
CA VAL A 112 18.41 -24.63 21.26
C VAL A 112 17.67 -23.95 20.12
N VAL A 113 17.49 -24.63 18.98
CA VAL A 113 16.85 -24.05 17.79
C VAL A 113 15.37 -23.79 18.02
N LEU A 114 14.66 -24.73 18.65
CA LEU A 114 13.25 -24.56 19.01
C LEU A 114 13.06 -23.41 20.00
N ASP A 115 13.92 -23.31 21.02
CA ASP A 115 13.85 -22.21 21.97
C ASP A 115 14.02 -20.86 21.30
N GLU A 116 15.01 -20.72 20.40
CA GLU A 116 15.22 -19.48 19.65
C GLU A 116 13.99 -19.13 18.81
N PHE A 117 13.45 -20.07 18.04
CA PHE A 117 12.32 -19.79 17.17
C PHE A 117 11.06 -19.44 17.96
N ILE A 118 10.80 -20.11 19.10
CA ILE A 118 9.67 -19.79 19.96
C ILE A 118 9.82 -18.39 20.56
N VAL A 119 11.00 -18.03 21.07
CA VAL A 119 11.25 -16.70 21.67
C VAL A 119 10.96 -15.58 20.67
N TYR A 120 11.25 -15.79 19.38
CA TYR A 120 11.01 -14.81 18.33
C TYR A 120 9.58 -14.80 17.74
N THR A 121 8.68 -15.65 18.23
CA THR A 121 7.25 -15.57 17.85
C THR A 121 6.53 -14.41 18.57
N ASP A 122 5.42 -13.94 18.00
CA ASP A 122 4.59 -12.86 18.57
C ASP A 122 4.08 -13.14 19.99
N TRP A 123 3.99 -14.41 20.39
CA TRP A 123 3.48 -14.84 21.69
C TRP A 123 4.58 -15.36 22.64
N GLY A 124 5.73 -15.78 22.12
CA GLY A 124 6.82 -16.36 22.93
C GLY A 124 7.36 -15.40 23.98
N GLU A 125 7.62 -14.16 23.61
CA GLU A 125 8.05 -13.10 24.53
C GLU A 125 6.94 -12.73 25.51
N LYS A 126 5.71 -12.50 25.03
CA LYS A 126 4.54 -12.09 25.86
C LYS A 126 4.26 -13.06 27.00
N ARG A 127 4.48 -14.34 26.75
CA ARG A 127 4.20 -15.42 27.70
C ARG A 127 5.44 -15.87 28.48
N GLY A 128 6.57 -15.19 28.28
CA GLY A 128 7.79 -15.40 29.05
C GLY A 128 8.41 -16.78 28.83
N TRP A 129 8.47 -17.28 27.59
CA TRP A 129 9.11 -18.56 27.28
C TRP A 129 10.58 -18.59 27.76
N GLU A 130 11.27 -17.45 27.69
CA GLU A 130 12.64 -17.25 28.16
C GLU A 130 12.88 -17.60 29.65
N ASN A 131 11.83 -17.59 30.48
CA ASN A 131 11.93 -17.95 31.89
C ASN A 131 12.20 -19.44 32.10
N LYS A 132 11.61 -20.29 31.25
CA LYS A 132 11.75 -21.75 31.29
C LYS A 132 11.80 -22.31 29.86
N THR A 133 13.02 -22.31 29.31
CA THR A 133 13.34 -22.84 27.99
C THR A 133 13.50 -24.36 28.00
N LEU A 134 13.36 -25.01 26.84
CA LEU A 134 13.59 -26.45 26.68
C LEU A 134 15.03 -26.82 27.05
N LEU A 135 15.99 -25.98 26.65
CA LEU A 135 17.39 -26.17 26.97
C LEU A 135 17.63 -26.15 28.48
N SER A 136 17.02 -25.20 29.20
CA SER A 136 17.17 -25.14 30.65
C SER A 136 16.50 -26.31 31.35
N GLU A 137 15.37 -26.81 30.83
CA GLU A 137 14.65 -27.95 31.42
C GLU A 137 15.35 -29.29 31.17
N LEU A 138 15.88 -29.51 29.97
CA LEU A 138 16.49 -30.78 29.57
C LEU A 138 17.97 -30.87 29.96
N PHE A 139 18.71 -29.76 29.85
CA PHE A 139 20.17 -29.73 30.00
C PHE A 139 20.67 -28.82 31.11
N GLY A 140 19.81 -28.05 31.77
CA GLY A 140 20.22 -27.11 32.83
C GLY A 140 21.08 -25.95 32.34
N MET A 141 21.12 -25.69 31.02
CA MET A 141 21.94 -24.66 30.40
C MET A 141 21.11 -23.48 29.91
N ARG A 142 21.71 -22.28 29.91
CA ARG A 142 21.07 -21.04 29.43
C ARG A 142 21.74 -20.42 28.20
N ASN A 143 23.01 -20.74 27.93
CA ASN A 143 23.79 -20.16 26.83
C ASN A 143 23.71 -20.98 25.54
N GLY A 144 22.49 -21.31 25.08
CA GLY A 144 22.28 -22.19 23.93
C GLY A 144 22.90 -21.67 22.62
N GLY A 145 22.74 -20.37 22.35
CA GLY A 145 23.15 -19.76 21.09
C GLY A 145 24.66 -19.78 20.81
N GLU A 146 25.50 -19.73 21.85
CA GLU A 146 26.97 -19.84 21.73
C GLU A 146 27.42 -21.30 21.69
N LEU A 147 26.83 -22.13 22.56
CA LEU A 147 27.13 -23.56 22.62
C LEU A 147 26.79 -24.30 21.32
N PHE A 148 25.77 -23.84 20.58
CA PHE A 148 25.47 -24.33 19.23
C PHE A 148 26.70 -24.25 18.31
N PHE A 149 27.34 -23.08 18.23
CA PHE A 149 28.51 -22.89 17.38
C PHE A 149 29.74 -23.65 17.89
N SER A 150 29.89 -23.79 19.21
CA SER A 150 30.93 -24.65 19.79
C SER A 150 30.77 -26.13 19.38
N VAL A 151 29.53 -26.64 19.39
CA VAL A 151 29.23 -28.00 18.89
C VAL A 151 29.51 -28.10 17.38
N ALA A 152 29.13 -27.08 16.61
CA ALA A 152 29.37 -27.03 15.17
C ALA A 152 30.86 -26.98 14.81
N ASP A 153 31.67 -26.18 15.50
CA ASP A 153 33.12 -26.12 15.32
C ASP A 153 33.79 -27.44 15.69
N LYS A 154 33.37 -28.07 16.80
CA LYS A 154 33.86 -29.40 17.21
C LYS A 154 33.53 -30.45 16.17
N ALA A 155 32.31 -30.44 15.62
CA ALA A 155 31.90 -31.34 14.54
C ALA A 155 32.71 -31.10 13.25
N ALA A 156 32.90 -29.83 12.86
CA ALA A 156 33.64 -29.44 11.66
C ALA A 156 35.13 -29.83 11.69
N ARG A 157 35.74 -30.03 12.87
CA ARG A 157 37.10 -30.57 13.02
C ARG A 157 37.20 -32.07 12.71
N GLN A 158 36.09 -32.81 12.80
CA GLN A 158 36.05 -34.25 12.55
C GLN A 158 34.94 -34.62 11.53
N PRO A 159 34.99 -34.06 10.30
CA PRO A 159 33.91 -34.21 9.34
C PRO A 159 33.69 -35.67 8.92
N ASN A 160 34.75 -36.48 8.86
CA ASN A 160 34.67 -37.92 8.57
C ASN A 160 33.68 -38.70 9.47
N LYS A 161 33.56 -38.31 10.75
CA LYS A 161 32.73 -39.02 11.75
C LYS A 161 31.41 -38.32 12.02
N MET A 162 31.37 -37.01 11.83
CA MET A 162 30.26 -36.15 12.23
C MET A 162 29.51 -35.55 11.03
N ILE A 163 29.71 -36.08 9.81
CA ILE A 163 29.14 -35.48 8.59
C ILE A 163 27.62 -35.34 8.66
N ASP A 164 26.94 -36.35 9.20
CA ASP A 164 25.49 -36.35 9.34
C ASP A 164 25.00 -35.28 10.33
N LEU A 165 25.76 -35.04 11.40
CA LEU A 165 25.46 -33.99 12.37
C LEU A 165 25.75 -32.59 11.78
N ILE A 166 26.84 -32.44 11.02
CA ILE A 166 27.16 -31.20 10.31
C ILE A 166 26.04 -30.83 9.34
N GLU A 167 25.47 -31.80 8.64
CA GLU A 167 24.36 -31.59 7.72
C GLU A 167 23.10 -31.07 8.44
N ILE A 168 22.78 -31.63 9.61
CA ILE A 168 21.69 -31.12 10.46
C ILE A 168 21.96 -29.67 10.90
N ILE A 169 23.20 -29.37 11.33
CA ILE A 169 23.60 -28.02 11.75
C ILE A 169 23.43 -27.03 10.57
N TYR A 170 23.91 -27.41 9.39
CA TYR A 170 23.74 -26.63 8.17
C TYR A 170 22.25 -26.41 7.84
N LEU A 171 21.42 -27.45 8.01
CA LEU A 171 19.98 -27.37 7.81
C LEU A 171 19.32 -26.36 8.77
N PHE A 172 19.67 -26.37 10.06
CA PHE A 172 19.15 -25.38 11.02
C PHE A 172 19.55 -23.94 10.67
N LEU A 173 20.80 -23.73 10.27
CA LEU A 173 21.28 -22.43 9.81
C LEU A 173 20.55 -21.98 8.54
N SER A 174 20.27 -22.91 7.62
CA SER A 174 19.55 -22.64 6.37
C SER A 174 18.07 -22.30 6.60
N ILE A 175 17.44 -22.86 7.62
CA ILE A 175 16.07 -22.54 8.02
C ILE A 175 15.98 -21.13 8.62
N GLY A 176 17.06 -20.64 9.25
CA GLY A 176 17.14 -19.27 9.74
C GLY A 176 17.61 -19.12 11.18
N PHE A 177 18.16 -20.18 11.81
CA PHE A 177 18.80 -20.09 13.11
C PHE A 177 19.99 -19.11 13.07
N LYS A 178 20.07 -18.20 14.04
CA LYS A 178 21.12 -17.16 14.13
C LYS A 178 21.97 -17.29 15.38
N GLY A 179 21.42 -17.74 16.51
CA GLY A 179 22.14 -17.85 17.77
C GLY A 179 22.84 -16.56 18.16
N GLN A 180 24.10 -16.68 18.59
CA GLN A 180 24.94 -15.54 19.00
C GLN A 180 25.10 -14.43 17.94
N TYR A 181 24.85 -14.71 16.65
CA TYR A 181 25.01 -13.76 15.55
C TYR A 181 23.75 -12.93 15.24
N HIS A 182 22.73 -12.96 16.11
CA HIS A 182 21.47 -12.25 15.88
C HIS A 182 21.63 -10.72 15.75
N SER A 183 22.37 -10.08 16.66
CA SER A 183 22.45 -8.62 16.75
C SER A 183 23.51 -8.00 15.83
N GLN A 184 24.71 -8.58 15.78
CA GLN A 184 25.83 -8.11 14.97
C GLN A 184 26.65 -9.32 14.54
N GLY A 185 26.54 -9.73 13.26
CA GLY A 185 27.21 -10.97 12.85
C GLY A 185 26.73 -11.60 11.55
N SER A 186 25.83 -10.98 10.79
CA SER A 186 25.28 -11.59 9.57
C SER A 186 26.34 -12.02 8.56
N GLU A 187 27.44 -11.26 8.43
CA GLU A 187 28.55 -11.61 7.54
C GLU A 187 29.40 -12.76 8.09
N GLN A 188 29.59 -12.84 9.41
CA GLN A 188 30.28 -13.96 10.05
C GLN A 188 29.46 -15.25 9.94
N LEU A 189 28.15 -15.16 10.18
CA LEU A 189 27.20 -16.25 9.99
C LEU A 189 27.22 -16.78 8.55
N LYS A 190 27.19 -15.89 7.55
CA LYS A 190 27.30 -16.29 6.13
C LYS A 190 28.61 -17.00 5.83
N ARG A 191 29.73 -16.51 6.36
CA ARG A 191 31.04 -17.17 6.19
C ARG A 191 31.04 -18.55 6.82
N PHE A 192 30.44 -18.69 8.00
CA PHE A 192 30.31 -19.97 8.70
C PHE A 192 29.44 -20.96 7.90
N ILE A 193 28.29 -20.52 7.41
CA ILE A 193 27.42 -21.33 6.54
C ILE A 193 28.18 -21.79 5.30
N HIS A 194 28.90 -20.89 4.63
CA HIS A 194 29.71 -21.22 3.45
C HIS A 194 30.84 -22.21 3.78
N GLN A 195 31.47 -22.09 4.95
CA GLN A 195 32.48 -23.05 5.40
C GLN A 195 31.88 -24.45 5.61
N LEU A 196 30.71 -24.55 6.25
CA LEU A 196 30.02 -25.84 6.40
C LEU A 196 29.58 -26.41 5.05
N GLU A 197 29.09 -25.56 4.14
CA GLU A 197 28.73 -25.96 2.78
C GLU A 197 29.92 -26.54 2.01
N GLN A 198 31.10 -25.90 2.12
CA GLN A 198 32.33 -26.41 1.51
C GLN A 198 32.70 -27.78 2.08
N ILE A 199 32.66 -27.96 3.39
CA ILE A 199 32.91 -29.26 4.04
C ILE A 199 31.90 -30.29 3.52
N LEU A 200 30.60 -29.99 3.56
CA LEU A 200 29.55 -30.89 3.09
C LEU A 200 29.76 -31.29 1.62
N SER A 201 30.12 -30.34 0.75
CA SER A 201 30.35 -30.60 -0.68
C SER A 201 31.52 -31.54 -0.96
N GLN A 202 32.48 -31.64 -0.04
CA GLN A 202 33.63 -32.55 -0.15
C GLN A 202 33.25 -33.98 0.25
N TYR A 203 32.39 -34.13 1.26
CA TYR A 203 32.05 -35.43 1.86
C TYR A 203 30.77 -36.05 1.30
N ARG A 204 29.74 -35.23 1.08
CA ARG A 204 28.59 -35.61 0.24
C ARG A 204 28.81 -35.00 -1.12
N GLN A 205 28.96 -35.85 -2.14
CA GLN A 205 28.61 -35.40 -3.48
C GLN A 205 27.16 -34.98 -3.38
N SER A 206 26.86 -33.70 -3.65
CA SER A 206 25.48 -33.27 -3.83
C SER A 206 24.87 -34.26 -4.82
N THR A 207 24.06 -35.20 -4.32
CA THR A 207 23.09 -35.87 -5.16
C THR A 207 22.37 -34.70 -5.74
N ARG A 208 22.62 -34.47 -7.02
CA ARG A 208 21.90 -33.53 -7.85
C ARG A 208 20.47 -34.06 -7.90
N ILE A 209 19.75 -34.00 -6.78
CA ILE A 209 18.34 -33.70 -6.77
C ILE A 209 18.33 -32.28 -7.29
N HIS A 210 18.44 -32.16 -8.61
CA HIS A 210 17.90 -31.05 -9.32
C HIS A 210 16.44 -31.08 -8.91
N CYS A 211 16.10 -30.33 -7.86
CA CYS A 211 14.76 -29.86 -7.64
C CYS A 211 14.43 -29.01 -8.86
N GLN A 212 14.15 -29.66 -9.98
CA GLN A 212 13.47 -29.11 -11.14
C GLN A 212 12.01 -28.86 -10.80
N THR A 213 11.66 -28.71 -9.52
CA THR A 213 10.64 -27.73 -9.17
C THR A 213 11.23 -26.36 -9.47
N ARG A 214 11.27 -26.03 -10.77
CA ARG A 214 11.26 -24.66 -11.23
C ARG A 214 9.93 -24.12 -10.72
N VAL A 215 9.90 -23.73 -9.44
CA VAL A 215 8.79 -22.99 -8.87
C VAL A 215 8.63 -21.84 -9.84
N THR A 216 7.50 -21.80 -10.53
CA THR A 216 7.16 -20.65 -11.34
C THR A 216 7.05 -19.50 -10.36
N HIS A 217 8.18 -18.83 -10.11
CA HIS A 217 8.16 -17.58 -9.39
C HIS A 217 7.08 -16.75 -10.08
N PRO A 218 6.08 -16.24 -9.34
CA PRO A 218 5.09 -15.37 -9.95
C PRO A 218 5.88 -14.32 -10.70
N LYS A 219 5.64 -14.18 -12.02
CA LYS A 219 6.44 -13.32 -12.89
C LYS A 219 6.54 -11.96 -12.21
N VAL A 220 7.68 -11.69 -11.57
CA VAL A 220 7.91 -10.44 -10.87
C VAL A 220 7.80 -9.41 -11.97
N ARG A 221 6.72 -8.62 -11.95
CA ARG A 221 6.50 -7.56 -12.92
C ARG A 221 7.65 -6.59 -12.70
N ARG A 222 8.70 -6.69 -13.54
CA ARG A 222 9.76 -5.71 -13.59
C ARG A 222 9.06 -4.35 -13.66
N PRO A 223 9.38 -3.38 -12.78
CA PRO A 223 8.72 -2.08 -12.82
C PRO A 223 8.87 -1.54 -14.23
N SER A 224 7.73 -1.33 -14.90
CA SER A 224 7.66 -0.85 -16.28
C SER A 224 8.30 0.54 -16.34
N ARG A 225 9.62 0.58 -16.56
CA ARG A 225 10.44 1.79 -16.46
C ARG A 225 10.29 2.71 -17.68
N LYS A 226 10.38 4.01 -17.39
CA LYS A 226 10.73 5.18 -18.23
C LYS A 226 9.79 5.59 -19.38
N LYS A 227 9.03 4.69 -20.03
CA LYS A 227 8.14 5.11 -21.15
C LYS A 227 7.03 6.08 -20.72
N ARG A 228 6.49 5.92 -19.50
CA ARG A 228 5.43 6.82 -18.98
C ARG A 228 5.93 8.23 -18.71
N TYR A 229 7.15 8.41 -18.20
CA TYR A 229 7.73 9.73 -17.96
C TYR A 229 8.03 10.49 -19.25
N ALA A 230 8.46 9.80 -20.31
CA ALA A 230 8.68 10.43 -21.62
C ALA A 230 7.37 10.95 -22.24
N VAL A 231 6.28 10.15 -22.17
CA VAL A 231 4.95 10.57 -22.65
C VAL A 231 4.42 11.74 -21.83
N ILE A 232 4.55 11.69 -20.50
CA ILE A 232 4.13 12.78 -19.61
C ILE A 232 4.92 14.06 -19.88
N SER A 233 6.25 13.96 -20.05
CA SER A 233 7.10 15.11 -20.39
C SER A 233 6.73 15.71 -21.75
N LEU A 234 6.37 14.89 -22.74
CA LEU A 234 5.93 15.36 -24.05
C LEU A 234 4.59 16.09 -23.95
N LEU A 235 3.64 15.59 -23.15
CA LEU A 235 2.37 16.30 -22.89
C LEU A 235 2.61 17.67 -22.24
N PHE A 236 3.47 17.75 -21.22
CA PHE A 236 3.81 19.04 -20.60
C PHE A 236 4.50 20.01 -21.56
N ALA A 237 5.42 19.52 -22.41
CA ALA A 237 6.06 20.36 -23.42
C ALA A 237 5.04 20.90 -24.44
N THR A 238 4.11 20.07 -24.90
CA THR A 238 3.04 20.52 -25.82
C THR A 238 2.09 21.52 -25.17
N LEU A 239 1.76 21.32 -23.89
CA LEU A 239 0.91 22.23 -23.12
C LEU A 239 1.57 23.61 -23.01
N ILE A 240 2.85 23.66 -22.61
CA ILE A 240 3.62 24.90 -22.50
C ILE A 240 3.75 25.59 -23.86
N GLY A 241 4.02 24.82 -24.93
CA GLY A 241 4.06 25.38 -26.29
C GLY A 241 2.73 25.99 -26.71
N SER A 242 1.62 25.33 -26.40
CA SER A 242 0.27 25.83 -26.73
C SER A 242 -0.09 27.10 -25.97
N THR A 243 0.28 27.21 -24.69
CA THR A 243 0.00 28.40 -23.89
C THR A 243 0.84 29.58 -24.35
N LEU A 244 2.11 29.37 -24.68
CA LEU A 244 2.97 30.40 -25.27
C LEU A 244 2.45 30.86 -26.65
N ALA A 245 2.00 29.92 -27.49
CA ALA A 245 1.42 30.25 -28.78
C ALA A 245 0.11 31.04 -28.65
N LEU A 246 -0.80 30.62 -27.75
CA LEU A 246 -2.06 31.33 -27.51
C LEU A 246 -1.82 32.72 -26.94
N THR A 247 -0.89 32.87 -26.00
CA THR A 247 -0.56 34.17 -25.41
C THR A 247 0.08 35.10 -26.43
N TYR A 248 0.99 34.59 -27.28
CA TYR A 248 1.55 35.35 -28.39
C TYR A 248 0.49 35.75 -29.43
N PHE A 249 -0.41 34.83 -29.80
CA PHE A 249 -1.51 35.10 -30.72
C PHE A 249 -2.47 36.16 -30.14
N TRP A 250 -2.86 36.01 -28.88
CA TRP A 250 -3.71 36.98 -28.20
C TRP A 250 -3.04 38.35 -28.10
N TYR A 251 -1.75 38.38 -27.73
CA TYR A 251 -0.97 39.61 -27.67
C TYR A 251 -0.87 40.27 -29.05
N SER A 252 -0.51 39.55 -30.10
CA SER A 252 -0.40 40.11 -31.46
C SER A 252 -1.73 40.65 -32.00
N LYS A 253 -2.86 40.00 -31.69
CA LYS A 253 -4.19 40.48 -32.10
C LYS A 253 -4.69 41.66 -31.29
N THR A 254 -4.35 41.73 -30.00
CA THR A 254 -4.77 42.83 -29.11
C THR A 254 -3.82 44.01 -29.13
N LEU A 255 -2.56 43.82 -29.55
CA LEU A 255 -1.54 44.86 -29.68
C LEU A 255 -2.03 46.09 -30.46
N PRO A 256 -2.60 45.99 -31.68
CA PRO A 256 -3.00 47.18 -32.43
C PRO A 256 -4.10 48.00 -31.74
N GLN A 257 -4.98 47.34 -30.97
CA GLN A 257 -6.02 48.03 -30.21
C GLN A 257 -5.47 48.69 -28.95
N ARG A 258 -4.52 48.04 -28.26
CA ARG A 258 -3.89 48.56 -27.03
C ARG A 258 -2.83 49.61 -27.30
N SER A 259 -2.09 49.48 -28.41
CA SER A 259 -1.09 50.46 -28.84
C SER A 259 -1.71 51.68 -29.49
N ARG A 260 -3.01 51.62 -29.84
CA ARG A 260 -3.75 52.70 -30.51
C ARG A 260 -3.50 54.04 -29.81
N ASP A 261 -3.78 54.11 -28.53
CA ASP A 261 -3.70 55.38 -27.78
C ASP A 261 -2.27 55.94 -27.74
N PHE A 262 -1.25 55.08 -27.82
CA PHE A 262 0.16 55.48 -27.92
C PHE A 262 0.57 55.87 -29.34
N THR A 263 0.07 55.17 -30.38
CA THR A 263 0.38 55.48 -31.78
C THR A 263 -0.29 56.76 -32.26
N TYR A 264 -1.46 57.13 -31.71
CA TYR A 264 -2.21 58.35 -32.06
C TYR A 264 -1.88 59.54 -31.14
N LEU A 265 -0.94 59.38 -30.22
CA LEU A 265 -0.49 60.45 -29.32
C LEU A 265 0.11 61.66 -30.07
N PRO A 266 0.87 61.49 -31.18
CA PRO A 266 1.33 62.61 -32.02
C PRO A 266 0.19 63.41 -32.66
N ASP A 267 -0.91 62.77 -33.08
CA ASP A 267 -2.07 63.47 -33.66
C ASP A 267 -2.80 64.31 -32.60
N PHE A 268 -2.86 63.80 -31.36
CA PHE A 268 -3.42 64.54 -30.24
C PHE A 268 -2.56 65.76 -29.90
N SER A 269 -1.23 65.60 -29.82
CA SER A 269 -0.33 66.73 -29.55
C SER A 269 -0.26 67.74 -30.70
N GLN A 270 -0.33 67.29 -31.95
CA GLN A 270 -0.41 68.17 -33.12
C GLN A 270 -1.61 69.10 -33.08
N ARG A 271 -2.78 68.65 -32.60
CA ARG A 271 -3.94 69.55 -32.42
C ARG A 271 -3.66 70.72 -31.49
N TYR A 272 -2.91 70.48 -30.40
CA TYR A 272 -2.52 71.56 -29.49
C TYR A 272 -1.45 72.48 -30.10
N ILE A 273 -0.46 71.90 -30.81
CA ILE A 273 0.57 72.66 -31.50
C ILE A 273 -0.04 73.55 -32.60
N LEU A 274 -0.98 73.01 -33.37
CA LEU A 274 -1.71 73.76 -34.41
C LEU A 274 -2.69 74.78 -33.81
N SER A 275 -3.31 74.51 -32.65
CA SER A 275 -4.12 75.51 -31.94
C SER A 275 -3.29 76.63 -31.31
N GLY A 276 -2.01 76.35 -31.03
CA GLY A 276 -1.04 77.33 -30.57
C GLY A 276 -0.35 78.10 -31.70
N GLN A 277 -0.60 77.74 -32.95
CA GLN A 277 -0.32 78.65 -34.07
C GLN A 277 -1.33 79.80 -33.99
N VAL A 278 -0.91 80.87 -33.31
CA VAL A 278 -1.52 82.18 -33.45
C VAL A 278 -1.35 82.54 -34.92
N ASN A 279 -2.41 82.35 -35.71
CA ASN A 279 -2.54 83.08 -36.95
C ASN A 279 -2.65 84.53 -36.50
N ASP A 280 -1.56 85.29 -36.61
CA ASP A 280 -1.58 86.72 -36.37
C ASP A 280 -2.59 87.32 -37.35
N ILE A 281 -3.80 87.57 -36.85
CA ILE A 281 -4.82 88.30 -37.60
C ILE A 281 -4.32 89.74 -37.61
N VAL A 282 -3.52 90.10 -38.62
CA VAL A 282 -3.12 91.48 -38.85
C VAL A 282 -4.39 92.21 -39.30
N PHE A 283 -5.07 92.84 -38.34
CA PHE A 283 -6.24 93.65 -38.60
C PHE A 283 -5.77 94.98 -39.21
N ILE A 284 -5.82 95.09 -40.54
CA ILE A 284 -5.58 96.36 -41.23
C ILE A 284 -6.89 97.12 -41.20
N SER A 285 -7.00 98.10 -40.29
CA SER A 285 -8.17 98.96 -40.19
C SER A 285 -8.37 99.74 -41.49
N SER A 286 -9.56 99.62 -42.07
CA SER A 286 -10.03 100.44 -43.18
C SER A 286 -10.88 101.60 -42.63
N ASP A 287 -10.91 102.76 -43.30
CA ASP A 287 -11.71 103.91 -42.83
C ASP A 287 -13.21 103.60 -42.68
N SER A 288 -13.71 102.55 -43.36
CA SER A 288 -15.06 102.02 -43.19
C SER A 288 -15.34 101.42 -41.80
N ASP A 289 -14.32 100.97 -41.05
CA ASP A 289 -14.49 100.29 -39.77
C ASP A 289 -14.88 101.23 -38.62
N LEU A 290 -14.65 102.54 -38.76
CA LEU A 290 -15.07 103.57 -37.79
C LEU A 290 -16.59 103.73 -37.67
N SER A 291 -17.34 103.22 -38.65
CA SER A 291 -18.79 103.40 -38.73
C SER A 291 -19.61 102.32 -38.01
N SER A 292 -18.97 101.22 -37.57
CA SER A 292 -19.65 100.08 -36.96
C SER A 292 -19.43 99.99 -35.44
N PRO A 293 -20.47 99.70 -34.63
CA PRO A 293 -20.30 99.48 -33.19
C PRO A 293 -19.60 98.14 -32.91
N PRO A 294 -18.82 98.03 -31.82
CA PRO A 294 -17.98 96.86 -31.55
C PRO A 294 -18.82 95.60 -31.24
N ILE A 295 -18.55 94.50 -31.97
CA ILE A 295 -19.17 93.19 -31.75
C ILE A 295 -18.29 92.37 -30.78
N ARG A 296 -18.86 91.89 -29.67
CA ARG A 296 -18.18 90.94 -28.76
C ARG A 296 -18.37 89.51 -29.25
N GLY A 297 -17.27 88.75 -29.41
CA GLY A 297 -17.29 87.38 -29.92
C GLY A 297 -17.99 86.37 -28.98
N SER A 298 -18.82 85.49 -29.55
CA SER A 298 -19.54 84.44 -28.84
C SER A 298 -18.76 83.11 -28.81
N ARG A 299 -18.90 82.38 -27.70
CA ARG A 299 -18.25 81.08 -27.44
C ARG A 299 -19.15 79.94 -27.94
N VAL A 300 -18.61 79.01 -28.73
CA VAL A 300 -19.33 77.85 -29.30
C VAL A 300 -19.24 76.65 -28.35
N GLU A 301 -20.38 76.01 -28.04
CA GLU A 301 -20.47 74.77 -27.23
C GLU A 301 -20.50 73.50 -28.10
N ALA A 302 -19.96 72.40 -27.56
CA ALA A 302 -19.72 71.14 -28.27
C ALA A 302 -20.89 70.14 -28.15
N GLN A 303 -21.19 69.44 -29.24
CA GLN A 303 -22.32 68.51 -29.41
C GLN A 303 -21.91 67.04 -29.12
N GLN A 304 -22.72 66.27 -28.38
CA GLN A 304 -22.53 64.84 -28.08
C GLN A 304 -23.36 63.92 -29.00
N SER A 305 -22.84 62.74 -29.34
CA SER A 305 -23.45 61.74 -30.25
C SER A 305 -24.15 60.57 -29.51
N PRO A 306 -25.16 59.90 -30.13
CA PRO A 306 -26.07 58.98 -29.43
C PRO A 306 -25.61 57.50 -29.37
N ARG A 307 -26.13 56.77 -28.36
CA ARG A 307 -25.82 55.37 -28.00
C ARG A 307 -26.87 54.40 -28.59
N VAL A 308 -26.43 53.35 -29.29
CA VAL A 308 -27.31 52.36 -29.95
C VAL A 308 -27.78 51.26 -28.98
N ALA A 309 -29.07 50.92 -29.03
CA ALA A 309 -29.73 49.85 -28.26
C ALA A 309 -29.77 48.52 -29.05
N ALA A 310 -29.66 47.39 -28.33
CA ALA A 310 -29.69 46.04 -28.91
C ALA A 310 -31.12 45.47 -29.03
N SER A 311 -31.37 44.68 -30.07
CA SER A 311 -32.67 44.10 -30.48
C SER A 311 -33.12 42.89 -29.64
N PRO A 312 -34.44 42.59 -29.56
CA PRO A 312 -34.98 41.48 -28.77
C PRO A 312 -34.94 40.15 -29.54
N ILE A 313 -34.60 39.05 -28.86
CA ILE A 313 -34.58 37.69 -29.41
C ILE A 313 -35.89 36.98 -29.08
N ASN A 314 -36.49 36.39 -30.11
CA ASN A 314 -37.78 35.67 -30.15
C ASN A 314 -37.98 34.64 -29.04
N SER A 315 -39.24 34.52 -28.63
CA SER A 315 -39.80 33.63 -27.63
C SER A 315 -39.97 32.20 -28.17
N ASP A 316 -38.97 31.35 -27.95
CA ASP A 316 -39.18 29.90 -27.83
C ASP A 316 -39.20 29.54 -26.34
N SER A 317 -40.24 28.82 -25.93
CA SER A 317 -40.65 28.50 -24.56
C SER A 317 -39.48 28.06 -23.65
N LYS A 318 -39.02 28.98 -22.80
CA LYS A 318 -38.00 28.76 -21.77
C LYS A 318 -38.67 28.19 -20.51
N LEU A 319 -38.81 26.87 -20.46
CA LEU A 319 -39.35 26.17 -19.30
C LEU A 319 -38.32 26.18 -18.15
N TRP A 320 -38.71 26.74 -17.02
CA TRP A 320 -37.98 26.57 -15.76
C TRP A 320 -38.36 25.22 -15.14
N LEU A 321 -37.40 24.55 -14.54
CA LEU A 321 -37.61 23.29 -13.84
C LEU A 321 -37.18 23.47 -12.39
N VAL A 322 -37.99 22.97 -11.47
CA VAL A 322 -37.61 22.82 -10.07
C VAL A 322 -37.31 21.34 -9.84
N GLN A 323 -36.06 21.01 -9.58
CA GLN A 323 -35.61 19.65 -9.32
C GLN A 323 -35.64 19.35 -7.83
N LEU A 324 -36.40 18.34 -7.44
CA LEU A 324 -36.61 17.96 -6.05
C LEU A 324 -35.53 16.97 -5.56
N ALA A 325 -35.24 15.94 -6.37
CA ALA A 325 -34.32 14.88 -6.00
C ALA A 325 -33.76 14.16 -7.24
N THR A 326 -32.69 13.39 -7.04
CA THR A 326 -32.06 12.53 -8.06
C THR A 326 -31.87 11.12 -7.54
N PHE A 327 -32.22 10.13 -8.35
CA PHE A 327 -32.13 8.71 -8.03
C PHE A 327 -31.38 7.97 -9.13
N SER A 328 -30.71 6.87 -8.75
CA SER A 328 -30.08 5.94 -9.69
C SER A 328 -31.08 4.96 -10.32
N ASN A 329 -32.23 4.73 -9.69
CA ASN A 329 -33.26 3.80 -10.14
C ASN A 329 -34.61 4.53 -10.28
N GLU A 330 -35.31 4.29 -11.39
CA GLU A 330 -36.62 4.87 -11.70
C GLU A 330 -37.68 4.49 -10.66
N GLN A 331 -37.66 3.25 -10.17
CA GLN A 331 -38.60 2.77 -9.15
C GLN A 331 -38.49 3.57 -7.84
N ASN A 332 -37.27 3.93 -7.43
CA ASN A 332 -37.06 4.75 -6.23
C ASN A 332 -37.54 6.19 -6.44
N ALA A 333 -37.45 6.72 -7.66
CA ALA A 333 -38.00 8.02 -8.00
C ALA A 333 -39.54 8.02 -7.95
N GLN A 334 -40.17 6.94 -8.41
CA GLN A 334 -41.62 6.75 -8.34
C GLN A 334 -42.09 6.60 -6.88
N LEU A 335 -41.42 5.77 -6.07
CA LEU A 335 -41.70 5.64 -4.64
C LEU A 335 -41.51 6.97 -3.88
N PHE A 336 -40.58 7.81 -4.32
CA PHE A 336 -40.40 9.15 -3.76
C PHE A 336 -41.62 10.04 -4.06
N ILE A 337 -42.17 9.97 -5.27
CA ILE A 337 -43.39 10.71 -5.64
C ILE A 337 -44.59 10.23 -4.82
N GLU A 338 -44.76 8.92 -4.61
CA GLU A 338 -45.85 8.35 -3.81
C GLU A 338 -45.79 8.78 -2.33
N ARG A 339 -44.59 9.04 -1.81
CA ARG A 339 -44.40 9.53 -0.43
C ARG A 339 -44.69 11.01 -0.27
N LEU A 340 -44.72 11.79 -1.35
CA LEU A 340 -45.08 13.20 -1.27
C LEU A 340 -46.58 13.31 -0.96
N SER A 341 -46.93 13.96 0.15
CA SER A 341 -48.33 14.28 0.44
C SER A 341 -48.89 15.16 -0.67
N ALA A 342 -50.15 14.96 -1.07
CA ALA A 342 -50.85 15.68 -2.15
C ALA A 342 -50.35 17.13 -2.31
N SER A 343 -49.36 17.30 -3.20
CA SER A 343 -48.67 18.57 -3.35
C SER A 343 -49.47 19.48 -4.27
N LYS A 344 -49.37 20.80 -4.06
CA LYS A 344 -49.96 21.80 -4.95
C LYS A 344 -49.47 21.69 -6.40
N TYR A 345 -48.34 21.01 -6.61
CA TYR A 345 -47.68 20.82 -7.89
C TYR A 345 -47.57 19.33 -8.21
N GLU A 346 -47.59 18.98 -9.50
CA GLU A 346 -47.46 17.59 -9.97
C GLU A 346 -46.00 17.29 -10.31
N PRO A 347 -45.27 16.52 -9.48
CA PRO A 347 -43.91 16.11 -9.79
C PRO A 347 -43.91 14.97 -10.82
N ARG A 348 -42.98 15.03 -11.76
CA ARG A 348 -42.73 13.97 -12.76
C ARG A 348 -41.31 13.44 -12.68
N VAL A 349 -41.13 12.19 -13.08
CA VAL A 349 -39.79 11.60 -13.26
C VAL A 349 -39.29 11.95 -14.66
N ASP A 350 -38.08 12.47 -14.75
CA ASP A 350 -37.39 12.78 -16.00
C ASP A 350 -36.03 12.06 -16.04
N SER A 351 -35.75 11.38 -17.14
CA SER A 351 -34.49 10.66 -17.33
C SER A 351 -33.41 11.60 -17.83
N TYR A 352 -32.32 11.77 -17.07
CA TYR A 352 -31.20 12.62 -17.44
C TYR A 352 -29.87 11.86 -17.37
N LYS A 353 -29.29 11.58 -18.54
CA LYS A 353 -28.07 10.77 -18.69
C LYS A 353 -28.23 9.37 -18.06
N GLN A 354 -27.61 9.15 -16.90
CA GLN A 354 -27.60 7.86 -16.18
C GLN A 354 -28.45 7.90 -14.90
N TYR A 355 -29.16 8.99 -14.65
CA TYR A 355 -29.93 9.20 -13.42
C TYR A 355 -31.37 9.59 -13.74
N PHE A 356 -32.27 9.35 -12.79
CA PHE A 356 -33.67 9.76 -12.83
C PHE A 356 -33.86 10.92 -11.87
N ARG A 357 -34.30 12.08 -12.37
CA ARG A 357 -34.59 13.25 -11.55
C ARG A 357 -36.09 13.42 -11.38
N VAL A 358 -36.51 13.81 -10.18
CA VAL A 358 -37.90 14.20 -9.91
C VAL A 358 -37.97 15.72 -10.08
N VAL A 359 -38.78 16.18 -11.02
CA VAL A 359 -38.87 17.60 -11.43
C VAL A 359 -40.31 18.08 -11.49
N VAL A 360 -40.49 19.36 -11.23
CA VAL A 360 -41.74 20.11 -11.45
C VAL A 360 -41.49 21.13 -12.56
N ASP A 361 -42.34 21.12 -13.58
CA ASP A 361 -42.29 22.05 -14.69
C ASP A 361 -42.93 23.38 -14.30
N VAL A 362 -42.27 24.50 -14.62
CA VAL A 362 -42.72 25.84 -14.28
C VAL A 362 -42.43 26.81 -15.43
N ASP A 363 -43.37 27.70 -15.75
CA ASP A 363 -43.24 28.61 -16.89
C ASP A 363 -42.42 29.86 -16.58
N ASP A 364 -42.51 30.37 -15.35
CA ASP A 364 -41.81 31.59 -14.93
C ASP A 364 -40.80 31.37 -13.80
N ARG A 365 -39.77 32.20 -13.77
CA ARG A 365 -38.74 32.19 -12.72
C ARG A 365 -39.35 32.50 -11.35
N SER A 366 -40.32 33.43 -11.30
CA SER A 366 -40.97 33.84 -10.06
C SER A 366 -41.72 32.66 -9.44
N GLN A 367 -42.47 31.93 -10.27
CA GLN A 367 -43.18 30.71 -9.87
C GLN A 367 -42.21 29.59 -9.42
N ALA A 368 -41.03 29.48 -10.04
CA ALA A 368 -40.04 28.48 -9.64
C ALA A 368 -39.49 28.76 -8.22
N ILE A 369 -39.29 30.04 -7.89
CA ILE A 369 -38.87 30.47 -6.55
C ILE A 369 -39.99 30.24 -5.52
N GLU A 370 -41.24 30.52 -5.87
CA GLU A 370 -42.39 30.23 -5.00
C GLU A 370 -42.52 28.73 -4.72
N THR A 371 -42.38 27.90 -5.75
CA THR A 371 -42.44 26.44 -5.66
C THR A 371 -41.30 25.92 -4.75
N GLN A 372 -40.09 26.45 -4.92
CA GLN A 372 -38.94 26.10 -4.08
C GLN A 372 -39.19 26.45 -2.60
N LYS A 373 -39.72 27.64 -2.32
CA LYS A 373 -40.05 28.06 -0.94
C LYS A 373 -41.13 27.17 -0.33
N TRP A 374 -42.21 26.91 -1.07
CA TRP A 374 -43.30 26.05 -0.61
C TRP A 374 -42.82 24.63 -0.27
N LEU A 375 -41.95 24.04 -1.10
CA LEU A 375 -41.38 22.72 -0.85
C LEU A 375 -40.49 22.69 0.40
N LYS A 376 -39.75 23.77 0.66
CA LYS A 376 -38.91 23.91 1.86
C LYS A 376 -39.77 24.03 3.12
N ASP A 377 -40.81 24.87 3.08
CA ASP A 377 -41.64 25.17 4.25
C ASP A 377 -42.58 24.00 4.60
N ASN A 378 -43.14 23.31 3.61
CA ASN A 378 -44.18 22.29 3.84
C ASN A 378 -43.67 20.84 3.80
N GLN A 379 -42.62 20.55 3.03
CA GLN A 379 -42.11 19.19 2.85
C GLN A 379 -40.67 19.02 3.35
N ASN A 380 -40.01 20.10 3.79
CA ASN A 380 -38.60 20.12 4.20
C ASN A 380 -37.66 19.54 3.11
N ILE A 381 -37.96 19.82 1.83
CA ILE A 381 -37.16 19.37 0.68
C ILE A 381 -36.38 20.56 0.12
N ASP A 382 -35.05 20.46 0.12
CA ASP A 382 -34.19 21.41 -0.58
C ASP A 382 -34.18 21.11 -2.09
N SER A 383 -34.86 21.96 -2.87
CA SER A 383 -34.97 21.83 -4.33
C SER A 383 -34.09 22.83 -5.08
N ILE A 384 -33.74 22.51 -6.33
CA ILE A 384 -32.84 23.28 -7.19
C ILE A 384 -33.62 23.83 -8.39
N VAL A 385 -33.53 25.14 -8.63
CA VAL A 385 -34.13 25.80 -9.81
C VAL A 385 -33.16 25.76 -10.99
N ILE A 386 -33.61 25.20 -12.10
CA ILE A 386 -32.83 25.01 -13.33
C ILE A 386 -33.56 25.69 -14.48
N LYS A 387 -32.84 26.48 -15.28
CA LYS A 387 -33.37 27.03 -16.53
C LYS A 387 -33.07 26.07 -17.67
N THR A 388 -34.09 25.60 -18.38
CA THR A 388 -33.86 24.75 -19.56
C THR A 388 -33.90 25.55 -20.84
N ASN A 389 -32.96 25.24 -21.73
CA ASN A 389 -33.04 25.57 -23.15
C ASN A 389 -33.37 24.24 -23.83
N LYS A 390 -34.65 23.88 -23.98
CA LYS A 390 -35.02 22.68 -24.73
C LYS A 390 -34.71 22.92 -26.22
N GLN A 391 -33.55 22.50 -26.68
CA GLN A 391 -33.37 22.07 -28.07
C GLN A 391 -33.68 20.57 -28.08
N GLN A 392 -34.63 20.16 -28.94
CA GLN A 392 -34.97 18.74 -29.13
C GLN A 392 -33.74 17.90 -29.46
#